data_AF-A0A6J6B815-F1
#
_entry.id   AF-A0A6J6B815-F1
#
_cell.length_a   1.000
_cell.length_b   1.000
_cell.length_c   1.000
_cell.angle_alpha   90.00
_cell.angle_beta   90.00
_cell.angle_gamma   90.00
#
_symmetry.space_group_name_H-M   'P 1'
#
loop_
_entity.id
_entity.type
_entity.pdbx_description
1 polymer ?
#
loop_
_entity_poly.entity_id
_entity_poly.type
_entity_poly.pdbx_seq_one_letter_code
_entity_poly.pdbx_strand_id
1 'polypeptide(L)' 'MFPAGHKSENLEVMERGELAGFITLQPRGTAGFGYDPIFQPAGQQLTLGEFAHGEKDKISHRGIALRAIAPRIKELL' A
#
# COMPACT_ATOMS: atom_id res chain seq x y z
N MET A 1 14.43 11.83 -16.67
CA MET A 1 14.08 13.26 -16.76
C MET A 1 13.08 13.40 -17.88
N PHE A 2 11.87 13.90 -17.62
CA PHE A 2 10.84 14.03 -18.65
C PHE A 2 11.28 15.06 -19.71
N PRO A 3 10.90 14.88 -20.99
CA PRO A 3 11.25 15.84 -22.04
C PRO A 3 10.61 17.21 -21.78
N ALA A 4 11.28 18.28 -22.21
CA ALA A 4 10.80 19.66 -22.08
C ALA A 4 9.45 19.84 -22.80
N GLY A 5 8.50 20.55 -22.15
CA GLY A 5 7.14 20.75 -22.67
C GLY A 5 6.15 19.60 -22.37
N HIS A 6 6.54 18.62 -21.53
CA HIS A 6 5.60 17.62 -21.02
C HIS A 6 4.61 18.28 -20.04
N LYS A 7 3.33 17.90 -20.07
CA LYS A 7 2.26 18.50 -19.23
C LYS A 7 2.52 18.40 -17.72
N SER A 8 3.41 17.52 -17.30
CA SER A 8 3.78 17.27 -15.91
C SER A 8 5.12 17.91 -15.51
N GLU A 9 5.66 18.84 -16.30
CA GLU A 9 6.88 19.56 -15.96
C GLU A 9 6.69 20.28 -14.61
N ASN A 10 7.51 19.91 -13.61
CA ASN A 10 7.42 20.36 -12.21
C ASN A 10 6.12 20.01 -11.46
N LEU A 11 5.36 19.00 -11.91
CA LEU A 11 4.15 18.56 -11.21
C LEU A 11 4.46 17.39 -10.25
N GLU A 12 4.20 17.59 -8.97
CA GLU A 12 4.19 16.54 -7.96
C GLU A 12 2.74 16.12 -7.67
N VAL A 13 2.47 14.81 -7.75
CA VAL A 13 1.17 14.23 -7.37
C VAL A 13 1.41 13.19 -6.29
N MET A 14 0.77 13.37 -5.15
CA MET A 14 0.86 12.48 -4.01
C MET A 14 -0.52 11.93 -3.69
N GLU A 15 -0.57 10.65 -3.35
CA GLU A 15 -1.76 10.01 -2.81
C GLU A 15 -1.38 9.21 -1.57
N ARG A 16 -2.29 9.18 -0.59
CA ARG A 16 -2.08 8.50 0.68
C ARG A 16 -2.93 7.26 0.76
N GLY A 17 -2.30 6.15 1.11
CA GLY A 17 -2.99 4.94 1.54
C GLY A 17 -2.72 4.71 3.02
N GLU A 18 -3.77 4.42 3.76
CA GLU A 18 -3.71 4.14 5.18
C GLU A 18 -4.34 2.79 5.45
N LEU A 19 -3.78 2.06 6.41
CA LEU A 19 -4.35 0.81 6.90
C LEU A 19 -4.33 0.86 8.42
N ALA A 20 -5.49 1.05 9.02
CA ALA A 20 -5.64 1.00 10.47
C ALA A 20 -5.54 -0.43 10.98
N GLY A 21 -5.02 -0.60 12.19
CA GLY A 21 -4.81 -1.90 12.79
C GLY A 21 -4.16 -1.82 14.16
N PHE A 22 -3.71 -2.97 14.64
CA PHE A 22 -3.15 -3.15 15.97
C PHE A 22 -1.82 -3.89 15.89
N ILE A 23 -0.95 -3.66 16.88
CA ILE A 23 0.27 -4.45 17.07
C ILE A 23 -0.06 -5.64 17.96
N THR A 24 0.23 -6.85 17.47
CA THR A 24 0.01 -8.08 18.25
C THR A 24 1.11 -8.25 19.30
N LEU A 25 0.82 -9.02 20.34
CA LEU A 25 1.78 -9.30 21.42
C LEU A 25 2.92 -10.23 20.98
N GLN A 26 2.70 -11.04 19.95
CA GLN A 26 3.67 -11.96 19.37
C GLN A 26 3.56 -11.97 17.85
N PRO A 27 4.67 -12.18 17.11
CA PRO A 27 4.65 -12.31 15.66
C PRO A 27 3.92 -13.60 15.24
N ARG A 28 3.14 -13.51 14.17
CA ARG A 28 2.46 -14.65 13.52
C ARG A 28 2.63 -14.57 12.01
N GLY A 29 2.75 -15.74 11.38
CA GLY A 29 2.95 -15.87 9.93
C GLY A 29 4.41 -15.63 9.49
N THR A 30 4.73 -16.14 8.31
CA THR A 30 6.08 -16.13 7.72
C THR A 30 6.14 -15.42 6.37
N ALA A 31 5.00 -14.95 5.86
CA ALA A 31 4.92 -14.20 4.61
C ALA A 31 5.22 -12.71 4.85
N GLY A 32 5.39 -11.98 3.76
CA GLY A 32 5.62 -10.54 3.81
C GLY A 32 7.04 -10.18 4.26
N PHE A 33 7.19 -8.99 4.84
CA PHE A 33 8.48 -8.43 5.27
C PHE A 33 8.31 -7.42 6.41
N GLY A 34 9.40 -7.12 7.11
CA GLY A 34 9.41 -6.11 8.18
C GLY A 34 8.41 -6.40 9.29
N TYR A 35 7.50 -5.46 9.55
CA TYR A 35 6.52 -5.54 10.64
C TYR A 35 5.26 -6.34 10.29
N ASP A 36 5.19 -6.94 9.10
CA ASP A 36 4.02 -7.71 8.67
C ASP A 36 3.59 -8.78 9.69
N PRO A 37 4.51 -9.56 10.31
CA PRO A 37 4.10 -10.59 11.27
C PRO A 37 3.46 -10.07 12.55
N ILE A 38 3.60 -8.78 12.88
CA ILE A 38 3.04 -8.20 14.12
C ILE A 38 1.90 -7.21 13.87
N PHE A 39 1.61 -6.86 12.63
CA PHE A 39 0.56 -5.89 12.31
C PHE A 39 -0.73 -6.61 11.90
N GLN A 40 -1.78 -6.46 12.70
CA GLN A 40 -3.12 -6.99 12.43
C GLN A 40 -4.03 -5.86 11.93
N PRO A 41 -4.49 -5.90 10.66
CA PRO A 41 -5.43 -4.90 10.15
C PRO A 41 -6.76 -4.91 10.92
N ALA A 42 -7.38 -3.75 11.08
CA ALA A 42 -8.66 -3.63 11.75
C ALA A 42 -9.74 -4.47 11.02
N GLY A 43 -10.51 -5.25 11.77
CA GLY A 43 -11.54 -6.15 11.22
C GLY A 43 -10.98 -7.44 10.58
N GLN A 44 -9.68 -7.69 10.66
CA GLN A 44 -9.06 -8.95 10.25
C GLN A 44 -8.59 -9.74 11.47
N GLN A 45 -8.59 -11.07 11.37
CA GLN A 45 -8.05 -11.95 12.41
C GLN A 45 -6.57 -12.32 12.18
N LEU A 46 -6.09 -12.12 10.94
CA LEU A 46 -4.74 -12.43 10.49
C LEU A 46 -3.83 -11.22 10.63
N THR A 47 -2.56 -11.45 10.98
CA THR A 47 -1.51 -10.44 10.75
C THR A 47 -1.20 -10.35 9.26
N LEU A 48 -0.57 -9.26 8.81
CA LEU A 48 -0.13 -9.14 7.42
C LEU A 48 0.84 -10.27 7.01
N GLY A 49 1.59 -10.83 7.97
CA GLY A 49 2.49 -11.96 7.74
C GLY A 49 1.78 -13.32 7.57
N GLU A 50 0.49 -13.41 7.88
CA GLU A 50 -0.34 -14.62 7.72
C GLU A 50 -1.16 -14.60 6.41
N PHE A 51 -1.23 -13.46 5.70
CA PHE A 51 -1.92 -13.39 4.42
C PHE A 51 -1.19 -14.20 3.35
N ALA A 52 -1.96 -14.91 2.52
CA ALA A 52 -1.45 -15.57 1.33
C ALA A 52 -0.88 -14.52 0.33
N HIS A 53 0.01 -14.98 -0.56
CA HIS A 53 0.62 -14.14 -1.57
C HIS A 53 -0.45 -13.44 -2.43
N GLY A 54 -0.33 -12.12 -2.61
CA GLY A 54 -1.27 -11.30 -3.38
C GLY A 54 -2.55 -10.88 -2.64
N GLU A 55 -2.98 -11.58 -1.59
CA GLU A 55 -4.16 -11.16 -0.79
C GLU A 55 -3.86 -9.88 0.00
N LYS A 56 -2.64 -9.75 0.53
CA LYS A 56 -2.16 -8.54 1.21
C LYS A 56 -2.29 -7.30 0.31
N ASP A 57 -1.99 -7.40 -0.98
CA ASP A 57 -1.99 -6.23 -1.88
C ASP A 57 -3.40 -5.66 -2.10
N LYS A 58 -4.44 -6.48 -1.91
CA LYS A 58 -5.84 -6.02 -1.96
C LYS A 58 -6.14 -5.06 -0.81
N ILE A 59 -5.59 -5.29 0.38
CA ILE A 59 -5.92 -4.53 1.60
C ILE A 59 -4.81 -3.58 2.09
N SER A 60 -3.57 -3.74 1.62
CA SER A 60 -2.43 -2.98 2.13
C SER A 60 -2.55 -1.47 1.88
N HIS A 61 -1.97 -0.67 2.76
CA HIS A 61 -1.83 0.78 2.59
C HIS A 61 -1.21 1.13 1.22
N ARG A 62 -0.19 0.36 0.78
CA ARG A 62 0.44 0.54 -0.53
C ARG A 62 -0.53 0.27 -1.68
N GLY A 63 -1.31 -0.81 -1.60
CA GLY A 63 -2.35 -1.12 -2.59
C GLY A 63 -3.42 -0.04 -2.66
N ILE A 64 -3.83 0.50 -1.51
CA ILE A 64 -4.78 1.63 -1.43
C ILE A 64 -4.20 2.87 -2.11
N ALA A 65 -2.96 3.25 -1.79
CA ALA A 65 -2.29 4.40 -2.40
C ALA A 65 -2.14 4.25 -3.92
N LEU A 66 -1.76 3.06 -4.39
CA LEU A 66 -1.62 2.77 -5.82
C LEU A 66 -2.95 2.87 -6.57
N ARG A 67 -4.04 2.39 -5.98
CA ARG A 67 -5.38 2.55 -6.58
C ARG A 67 -5.83 4.01 -6.60
N ALA A 68 -5.47 4.80 -5.58
CA ALA A 68 -5.77 6.23 -5.54
C ALA A 68 -4.99 7.01 -6.62
N ILE A 69 -3.71 6.71 -6.85
CA ILE A 69 -2.89 7.45 -7.82
C ILE A 69 -3.12 7.03 -9.27
N ALA A 70 -3.56 5.79 -9.52
CA ALA A 70 -3.81 5.26 -10.87
C ALA A 70 -4.68 6.17 -11.78
N PRO A 71 -5.85 6.69 -11.35
CA PRO A 71 -6.62 7.62 -12.17
C PRO A 71 -5.87 8.94 -12.44
N ARG A 72 -5.11 9.46 -11.47
CA ARG A 72 -4.32 10.68 -11.63
C ARG A 72 -3.23 10.51 -12.69
N ILE A 73 -2.58 9.35 -12.73
CA ILE A 73 -1.59 9.03 -13.77
C ILE A 73 -2.24 9.04 -15.15
N LYS A 74 -3.43 8.45 -15.31
CA LYS A 74 -4.15 8.43 -16.59
C LYS A 74 -4.48 9.83 -17.12
N GLU A 75 -4.77 10.79 -16.24
CA GLU A 75 -5.03 12.19 -16.63
C GLU A 75 -3.77 12.92 -17.12
N LEU A 76 -2.58 12.41 -16.80
CA LEU A 76 -1.28 13.00 -17.09
C LEU A 76 -0.55 12.34 -18.27
N LEU A 77 -1.08 11.20 -18.77
CA LEU A 77 -0.63 10.54 -20.00
C LEU A 77 -1.31 11.18 -21.22
#